data_AF-J4CCC5-F1
#
_entry.id   AF-J4CCC5-F1
#
_cell.length_a   1.000
_cell.length_b   1.000
_cell.length_c   1.000
_cell.angle_alpha   90.00
_cell.angle_beta   90.00
_cell.angle_gamma   90.00
#
_symmetry.space_group_name_H-M   'P 1'
#
loop_
_entity.id
_entity.type
_entity.pdbx_description
1 polymer ?
#
loop_
_entity_poly.entity_id
_entity_poly.type
_entity_poly.pdbx_seq_one_letter_code
_entity_poly.pdbx_strand_id
1 'polypeptide(L)'
;MNTLFLFFSLVFGASAVPVVFDKPLWEGKDARFAAVLHGKFDEPAVDGDKLRFLLLVPKLGADVKEFHTGLTPKPVKFLGLGDAEHLTGLFGLSDCKTWFALTWDVFNAGVLATKFEVGVKENGAFKYPLVVGGWDGFADFVHGKVKFAAFKELWKLLPSHLAVHKVWWLFKNLWSITMFVNKR
;
A
#
# COMPACT_ATOMS: atom_id res chain seq x y z
N MET A 1 -24.07 15.96 -30.33
CA MET A 1 -25.16 15.08 -29.87
C MET A 1 -24.76 14.55 -28.51
N ASN A 2 -25.66 14.72 -27.53
CA ASN A 2 -25.44 14.65 -26.08
C ASN A 2 -24.82 13.35 -25.56
N THR A 3 -23.90 13.47 -24.59
CA THR A 3 -23.98 12.70 -23.34
C THR A 3 -23.46 13.52 -22.17
N LEU A 4 -24.39 13.90 -21.30
CA LEU A 4 -24.23 14.45 -19.95
C LEU A 4 -23.84 13.31 -18.97
N PHE A 5 -23.50 13.66 -17.72
CA PHE A 5 -23.38 12.80 -16.51
C PHE A 5 -21.98 12.15 -16.28
N LEU A 6 -21.35 12.19 -15.11
CA LEU A 6 -21.73 12.55 -13.73
C LEU A 6 -20.50 13.09 -12.99
N PHE A 7 -20.68 14.18 -12.26
CA PHE A 7 -19.84 14.54 -11.12
C PHE A 7 -19.88 13.39 -10.10
N PHE A 8 -18.73 12.80 -9.81
CA PHE A 8 -18.50 12.17 -8.52
C PHE A 8 -17.44 12.98 -7.79
N SER A 9 -17.88 13.64 -6.73
CA SER A 9 -17.09 14.38 -5.77
C SER A 9 -16.02 13.47 -5.15
N LEU A 10 -14.85 13.41 -5.77
CA LEU A 10 -13.63 13.03 -5.09
C LEU A 10 -13.24 14.18 -4.18
N VAL A 11 -13.71 14.13 -2.92
CA VAL A 11 -13.14 14.95 -1.85
C VAL A 11 -11.73 14.41 -1.58
N PHE A 12 -10.78 14.75 -2.46
CA PHE A 12 -9.37 14.74 -2.13
C PHE A 12 -9.02 16.15 -1.72
N GLY A 13 -9.33 16.47 -0.45
CA GLY A 13 -8.67 17.58 0.22
C GLY A 13 -7.16 17.41 0.08
N ALA A 14 -6.48 18.49 -0.27
CA ALA A 14 -5.04 18.59 -0.51
C ALA A 14 -4.24 17.61 0.37
N SER A 15 -3.82 16.49 -0.20
CA SER A 15 -2.95 15.53 0.45
C SER A 15 -1.73 15.35 -0.44
N ALA A 16 -0.56 15.58 0.15
CA ALA A 16 0.74 15.28 -0.43
C ALA A 16 1.35 14.12 0.39
N VAL A 17 0.76 12.92 0.41
CA VAL A 17 0.74 12.00 -0.73
C VAL A 17 -0.32 10.90 -0.52
N PRO A 18 -1.47 10.92 -1.25
CA PRO A 18 -2.19 9.72 -1.62
C PRO A 18 -1.67 9.31 -3.00
N VAL A 19 -1.06 8.13 -3.13
CA VAL A 19 -0.70 7.62 -4.48
C VAL A 19 -2.01 7.44 -5.26
N VAL A 20 -2.18 8.20 -6.34
CA VAL A 20 -3.40 8.15 -7.16
C VAL A 20 -3.07 7.29 -8.37
N PHE A 21 -3.64 6.09 -8.42
CA PHE A 21 -3.53 5.23 -9.59
C PHE A 21 -4.52 5.67 -10.65
N ASP A 22 -4.12 5.57 -11.91
CA ASP A 22 -5.04 5.80 -13.02
C ASP A 22 -6.16 4.74 -13.01
N LYS A 23 -7.27 5.10 -13.68
CA LYS A 23 -8.47 4.25 -13.73
C LYS A 23 -8.17 2.86 -14.34
N PRO A 24 -7.41 2.73 -15.45
CA PRO A 24 -7.05 1.42 -15.98
C PRO A 24 -6.28 0.55 -15.00
N LEU A 25 -5.32 1.11 -14.28
CA LEU A 25 -4.55 0.40 -13.27
C LEU A 25 -5.44 -0.05 -12.11
N TRP A 26 -6.29 0.84 -11.61
CA TRP A 26 -7.27 0.51 -10.56
C TRP A 26 -8.26 -0.59 -10.99
N GLU A 27 -8.69 -0.58 -12.25
CA GLU A 27 -9.57 -1.61 -12.81
C GLU A 27 -8.84 -2.90 -13.21
N GLY A 28 -7.51 -2.98 -12.99
CA GLY A 28 -6.69 -4.13 -13.40
C GLY A 28 -6.58 -4.31 -14.91
N LYS A 29 -6.87 -3.26 -15.70
CA LYS A 29 -6.86 -3.25 -17.16
C LYS A 29 -5.56 -2.70 -17.76
N ASP A 30 -4.66 -2.19 -16.92
CA ASP A 30 -3.36 -1.76 -17.38
C ASP A 30 -2.54 -2.96 -17.87
N ALA A 31 -2.24 -2.96 -19.18
CA ALA A 31 -1.56 -4.06 -19.85
C ALA A 31 -0.14 -4.31 -19.33
N ARG A 32 0.47 -3.36 -18.60
CA ARG A 32 1.79 -3.48 -18.01
C ARG A 32 1.82 -4.41 -16.81
N PHE A 33 0.69 -4.64 -16.14
CA PHE A 33 0.64 -5.42 -14.91
C PHE A 33 0.09 -6.83 -15.16
N ALA A 34 0.73 -7.81 -14.53
CA ALA A 34 0.28 -9.19 -14.48
C ALA A 34 -0.77 -9.37 -13.38
N ALA A 35 -0.62 -8.66 -12.27
CA ALA A 35 -1.60 -8.62 -11.19
C ALA A 35 -1.68 -7.22 -10.59
N VAL A 36 -2.93 -6.81 -10.31
CA VAL A 36 -3.25 -5.66 -9.48
C VAL A 36 -4.24 -6.14 -8.45
N LEU A 37 -3.84 -6.16 -7.18
CA LEU A 37 -4.73 -6.51 -6.08
C LEU A 37 -4.82 -5.31 -5.15
N HIS A 38 -6.03 -4.96 -4.77
CA HIS A 38 -6.24 -3.92 -3.77
C HIS A 38 -7.43 -4.30 -2.92
N GLY A 39 -7.48 -3.74 -1.72
CA GLY A 39 -8.59 -4.00 -0.82
C GLY A 39 -8.62 -3.00 0.31
N LYS A 40 -9.72 -3.07 1.04
CA LYS A 40 -10.02 -2.09 2.06
C LYS A 40 -10.74 -2.67 3.26
N PHE A 41 -10.43 -2.10 4.41
CA PHE A 41 -11.20 -2.21 5.63
C PHE A 41 -11.58 -0.79 6.09
N ASP A 42 -12.86 -0.60 6.38
CA ASP A 42 -13.41 0.65 6.91
C ASP A 42 -14.20 0.30 8.17
N GLU A 43 -13.72 0.73 9.33
CA GLU A 43 -14.50 0.62 10.56
C GLU A 43 -15.72 1.55 10.47
N PRO A 44 -16.94 1.10 10.87
CA PRO A 44 -18.18 1.86 10.69
C PRO A 44 -18.23 3.21 11.44
N ALA A 45 -17.38 3.41 12.44
CA ALA A 45 -17.32 4.65 13.20
C ALA A 45 -16.81 5.82 12.35
N VAL A 46 -17.29 7.04 12.64
CA VAL A 46 -16.93 8.27 11.91
C VAL A 46 -15.40 8.49 11.86
N ASP A 47 -14.73 8.20 12.98
CA ASP A 47 -13.27 8.25 13.14
C ASP A 47 -12.65 6.86 13.25
N GLY A 48 -13.34 5.84 12.77
CA GLY A 48 -12.90 4.45 12.80
C GLY A 48 -11.64 4.21 11.95
N ASP A 49 -10.94 3.13 12.27
CA ASP A 49 -9.74 2.71 11.56
C ASP A 49 -10.06 2.46 10.08
N LYS A 50 -9.28 3.10 9.21
CA LYS A 50 -9.30 2.83 7.77
C LYS A 50 -8.00 2.18 7.40
N LEU A 51 -8.08 1.08 6.66
CA LEU A 51 -6.89 0.42 6.10
C LEU A 51 -7.12 0.14 4.63
N ARG A 52 -6.09 0.37 3.84
CA ARG A 52 -6.02 0.03 2.42
C ARG A 52 -4.74 -0.72 2.16
N PHE A 53 -4.81 -1.67 1.22
CA PHE A 53 -3.61 -2.27 0.66
C PHE A 53 -3.63 -2.21 -0.87
N LEU A 54 -2.43 -2.31 -1.42
CA LEU A 54 -2.20 -2.49 -2.85
C LEU A 54 -1.07 -3.50 -3.05
N LEU A 55 -1.22 -4.37 -4.03
CA LEU A 55 -0.16 -5.15 -4.63
C LEU A 55 -0.16 -4.90 -6.14
N LEU A 56 0.99 -4.50 -6.67
CA LEU A 56 1.25 -4.40 -8.10
C LEU A 56 2.33 -5.40 -8.47
N VAL A 57 2.06 -6.24 -9.46
CA VAL A 57 3.04 -7.15 -10.05
C VAL A 57 3.13 -6.83 -11.53
N PRO A 58 4.18 -6.13 -12.00
CA PRO A 58 4.39 -5.88 -13.41
C PRO A 58 4.63 -7.18 -14.20
N LYS A 59 4.34 -7.14 -15.49
CA LYS A 59 4.79 -8.19 -16.42
C LYS A 59 6.31 -8.07 -16.59
N LEU A 60 6.96 -9.19 -16.85
CA LEU A 60 8.37 -9.20 -17.21
C LEU A 60 8.59 -8.31 -18.45
N GLY A 61 9.53 -7.36 -18.35
CA GLY A 61 9.82 -6.40 -19.41
C GLY A 61 8.85 -5.20 -19.48
N ALA A 62 7.91 -5.06 -18.55
CA ALA A 62 7.07 -3.86 -18.48
C ALA A 62 7.91 -2.63 -18.09
N ASP A 63 7.76 -1.56 -18.87
CA ASP A 63 8.40 -0.27 -18.61
C ASP A 63 7.57 0.55 -17.60
N VAL A 64 7.84 0.34 -16.31
CA VAL A 64 7.20 1.08 -15.21
C VAL A 64 8.21 2.06 -14.63
N LYS A 65 8.23 3.31 -15.14
CA LYS A 65 9.25 4.31 -14.77
C LYS A 65 8.87 5.18 -13.59
N GLU A 66 7.61 5.59 -13.48
CA GLU A 66 7.19 6.59 -12.49
C GLU A 66 5.75 6.39 -12.04
N PHE A 67 5.51 6.66 -10.76
CA PHE A 67 4.17 6.79 -10.18
C PHE A 67 3.81 8.27 -10.01
N HIS A 68 2.53 8.59 -10.20
CA HIS A 68 2.04 9.97 -10.12
C HIS A 68 0.94 10.10 -9.07
N THR A 69 0.73 11.32 -8.54
CA THR A 69 -0.34 11.60 -7.55
C THR A 69 -1.06 12.90 -7.80
N GLY A 70 -2.27 12.99 -7.25
CA GLY A 70 -3.08 14.21 -7.22
C GLY A 70 -3.91 14.43 -8.49
N LEU A 71 -4.76 15.47 -8.44
CA LEU A 71 -5.54 15.94 -9.59
C LEU A 71 -4.65 16.55 -10.68
N THR A 72 -3.52 17.14 -10.28
CA THR A 72 -2.43 17.51 -11.17
C THR A 72 -1.32 16.48 -10.96
N PRO A 73 -1.08 15.56 -11.91
CA PRO A 73 -0.12 14.49 -11.76
C PRO A 73 1.26 15.04 -11.38
N LYS A 74 1.72 14.73 -10.16
CA LYS A 74 3.08 15.00 -9.70
C LYS A 74 3.82 13.68 -9.51
N PRO A 75 5.05 13.54 -10.04
CA PRO A 75 5.86 12.35 -9.79
C PRO A 75 6.06 12.11 -8.30
N VAL A 76 5.87 10.87 -7.88
CA VAL A 76 6.21 10.42 -6.53
C VAL A 76 7.71 10.17 -6.51
N LYS A 77 8.48 11.21 -6.18
CA LYS A 77 9.96 11.16 -6.29
C LYS A 77 10.63 10.03 -5.49
N PHE A 78 10.03 9.64 -4.37
CA PHE A 78 10.55 8.55 -3.54
C PHE A 78 10.31 7.17 -4.19
N LEU A 79 9.24 7.06 -4.97
CA LEU A 79 8.92 5.93 -5.82
C LEU A 79 9.65 5.96 -7.17
N GLY A 80 10.87 6.48 -7.21
CA GLY A 80 11.69 6.52 -8.41
C GLY A 80 12.50 5.23 -8.57
N LEU A 81 12.54 4.69 -9.78
CA LEU A 81 13.53 3.68 -10.17
C LEU A 81 14.83 4.37 -10.59
N GLY A 82 15.96 3.81 -10.15
CA GLY A 82 17.28 4.17 -10.65
C GLY A 82 17.52 3.68 -12.08
N ASP A 83 18.62 4.12 -12.67
CA ASP A 83 19.03 3.66 -14.00
C ASP A 83 19.24 2.14 -14.00
N ALA A 84 18.64 1.45 -14.99
CA ALA A 84 18.62 -0.01 -15.15
C ALA A 84 17.89 -0.81 -14.04
N GLU A 85 17.17 -0.14 -13.14
CA GLU A 85 16.29 -0.81 -12.19
C GLU A 85 14.94 -1.17 -12.84
N HIS A 86 14.45 -2.38 -12.55
CA HIS A 86 13.15 -2.86 -13.00
C HIS A 86 12.27 -3.20 -11.79
N LEU A 87 11.08 -2.61 -11.71
CA LEU A 87 10.08 -3.00 -10.71
C LEU A 87 9.58 -4.43 -10.99
N THR A 88 9.65 -5.29 -9.98
CA THR A 88 9.12 -6.65 -10.02
C THR A 88 7.93 -6.86 -9.09
N GLY A 89 7.80 -6.02 -8.05
CA GLY A 89 6.68 -6.05 -7.13
C GLY A 89 6.60 -4.77 -6.30
N LEU A 90 5.39 -4.26 -6.10
CA LEU A 90 5.14 -3.19 -5.14
C LEU A 90 3.99 -3.62 -4.24
N PHE A 91 4.23 -3.62 -2.93
CA PHE A 91 3.19 -3.84 -1.92
C PHE A 91 3.08 -2.60 -1.05
N GLY A 92 1.86 -2.19 -0.72
CA GLY A 92 1.61 -1.02 0.09
C GLY A 92 0.47 -1.18 1.08
N LEU A 93 0.61 -0.52 2.24
CA LEU A 93 -0.41 -0.38 3.27
C LEU A 93 -0.51 1.09 3.72
N SER A 94 -1.72 1.56 4.00
CA SER A 94 -1.95 2.93 4.47
C SER A 94 -3.33 3.06 5.13
N ASP A 95 -3.49 4.09 5.97
CA ASP A 95 -4.79 4.57 6.45
C ASP A 95 -5.39 5.71 5.59
N CYS A 96 -4.69 6.07 4.51
CA CYS A 96 -4.95 7.20 3.61
C CYS A 96 -4.95 8.58 4.26
N LYS A 97 -4.59 8.69 5.55
CA LYS A 97 -4.72 9.93 6.33
C LYS A 97 -3.43 10.32 7.02
N THR A 98 -2.83 9.39 7.76
CA THR A 98 -1.77 9.67 8.72
C THR A 98 -0.51 8.84 8.49
N TRP A 99 -0.54 7.74 7.76
CA TRP A 99 0.67 6.95 7.49
C TRP A 99 0.60 6.12 6.22
N PHE A 100 1.76 5.72 5.71
CA PHE A 100 1.90 4.71 4.66
C PHE A 100 3.14 3.85 4.90
N ALA A 101 3.12 2.62 4.38
CA ALA A 101 4.25 1.71 4.35
C ALA A 101 4.27 0.96 3.02
N LEU A 102 5.40 0.96 2.34
CA LEU A 102 5.59 0.38 1.02
C LEU A 102 6.82 -0.52 1.02
N THR A 103 6.72 -1.64 0.31
CA THR A 103 7.87 -2.43 -0.12
C THR A 103 7.93 -2.45 -1.62
N TRP A 104 9.13 -2.29 -2.15
CA TRP A 104 9.39 -2.24 -3.57
C TRP A 104 10.49 -3.25 -3.90
N ASP A 105 10.12 -4.29 -4.63
CA ASP A 105 11.05 -5.26 -5.16
C ASP A 105 11.59 -4.78 -6.51
N VAL A 106 12.91 -4.58 -6.55
CA VAL A 106 13.66 -4.04 -7.68
C VAL A 106 14.65 -5.08 -8.16
N PHE A 107 14.63 -5.37 -9.45
CA PHE A 107 15.67 -6.14 -10.10
C PHE A 107 16.67 -5.20 -10.78
N ASN A 108 17.96 -5.36 -10.47
CA ASN A 108 19.04 -4.62 -11.10
C ASN A 108 20.28 -5.52 -11.21
N ALA A 109 20.89 -5.58 -12.40
CA ALA A 109 22.14 -6.31 -12.67
C ALA A 109 22.16 -7.77 -12.14
N GLY A 110 21.04 -8.48 -12.22
CA GLY A 110 20.95 -9.88 -11.74
C GLY A 110 20.58 -10.03 -10.27
N VAL A 111 20.43 -8.93 -9.53
CA VAL A 111 20.13 -8.93 -8.10
C VAL A 111 18.71 -8.40 -7.86
N LEU A 112 17.94 -9.14 -7.07
CA LEU A 112 16.66 -8.69 -6.54
C LEU A 112 16.89 -8.04 -5.17
N ALA A 113 16.47 -6.79 -5.01
CA ALA A 113 16.54 -6.05 -3.77
C ALA A 113 15.16 -5.48 -3.40
N THR A 114 14.81 -5.53 -2.12
CA THR A 114 13.61 -4.88 -1.61
C THR A 114 13.99 -3.53 -1.00
N LYS A 115 13.41 -2.46 -1.51
CA LYS A 115 13.41 -1.13 -0.88
C LYS A 115 12.20 -1.02 0.04
N PHE A 116 12.39 -0.30 1.15
CA PHE A 116 11.36 -0.09 2.15
C PHE A 116 11.15 1.40 2.34
N GLU A 117 9.90 1.83 2.28
CA GLU A 117 9.55 3.24 2.43
C GLU A 117 8.33 3.38 3.30
N VAL A 118 8.48 4.09 4.41
CA VAL A 118 7.38 4.39 5.31
C VAL A 118 7.31 5.88 5.57
N GLY A 119 6.12 6.37 5.90
CA GLY A 119 5.89 7.78 6.17
C GLY A 119 4.78 7.99 7.19
N VAL A 120 4.89 9.09 7.93
CA VAL A 120 3.91 9.50 8.95
C VAL A 120 3.59 10.98 8.77
N LYS A 121 2.33 11.36 8.92
CA LYS A 121 1.88 12.74 8.87
C LYS A 121 2.07 13.41 10.22
N GLU A 122 2.87 14.47 10.24
CA GLU A 122 3.16 15.30 11.41
C GLU A 122 2.93 16.77 11.05
N ASN A 123 2.20 17.50 11.90
CA ASN A 123 1.89 18.94 11.68
C ASN A 123 1.31 19.25 10.29
N GLY A 124 0.48 18.34 9.76
CA GLY A 124 -0.17 18.52 8.45
C GLY A 124 0.66 18.06 7.25
N ALA A 125 1.93 17.68 7.41
CA ALA A 125 2.83 17.24 6.35
C ALA A 125 3.33 15.81 6.58
N PHE A 126 3.49 15.02 5.51
CA PHE A 126 4.13 13.70 5.64
C PHE A 126 5.64 13.85 5.77
N LYS A 127 6.23 13.21 6.79
CA LYS A 127 7.67 12.95 6.91
C LYS A 127 7.99 11.60 6.29
N TYR A 128 8.80 11.60 5.22
CA TYR A 128 9.21 10.42 4.46
C TYR A 128 10.45 10.73 3.59
N PRO A 129 11.17 9.70 3.10
CA PRO A 129 11.11 8.31 3.54
C PRO A 129 11.73 8.17 4.94
N LEU A 130 11.06 7.45 5.84
CA LEU A 130 11.65 7.07 7.11
C LEU A 130 12.43 5.77 6.92
N VAL A 131 13.67 5.73 7.42
CA VAL A 131 14.51 4.54 7.35
C VAL A 131 13.93 3.47 8.27
N VAL A 132 13.66 2.29 7.72
CA VAL A 132 13.31 1.10 8.48
C VAL A 132 14.39 0.03 8.30
N GLY A 133 14.65 -0.75 9.36
CA GLY A 133 15.69 -1.78 9.39
C GLY A 133 15.37 -3.04 8.58
N GLY A 134 14.95 -2.88 7.32
CA GLY A 134 14.52 -3.97 6.45
C GLY A 134 13.15 -4.54 6.80
N TRP A 135 12.97 -5.84 6.59
CA TRP A 135 11.69 -6.54 6.77
C TRP A 135 11.13 -6.46 8.19
N ASP A 136 11.98 -6.59 9.20
CA ASP A 136 11.54 -6.59 10.59
C ASP A 136 11.13 -5.17 11.00
N GLY A 137 11.92 -4.15 10.63
CA GLY A 137 11.55 -2.75 10.85
C GLY A 137 10.27 -2.33 10.09
N PHE A 138 10.05 -2.84 8.88
CA PHE A 138 8.80 -2.64 8.15
C PHE A 138 7.62 -3.26 8.89
N ALA A 139 7.75 -4.52 9.34
CA ALA A 139 6.69 -5.23 10.04
C ALA A 139 6.34 -4.53 11.36
N ASP A 140 7.35 -4.14 12.14
CA ASP A 140 7.20 -3.43 13.40
C ASP A 140 6.51 -2.08 13.20
N PHE A 141 6.89 -1.33 12.15
CA PHE A 141 6.22 -0.07 11.80
C PHE A 141 4.74 -0.30 11.54
N VAL A 142 4.38 -1.24 10.67
CA VAL A 142 2.97 -1.52 10.34
C VAL A 142 2.20 -2.01 11.58
N HIS A 143 2.78 -2.92 12.35
CA HIS A 143 2.17 -3.42 13.59
C HIS A 143 1.92 -2.30 14.60
N GLY A 144 2.83 -1.33 14.72
CA GLY A 144 2.65 -0.14 15.57
C GLY A 144 1.55 0.82 15.09
N LYS A 145 1.08 0.71 13.84
CA LYS A 145 0.04 1.56 13.25
C LYS A 145 -1.33 0.89 13.15
N VAL A 146 -1.37 -0.43 13.22
CA VAL A 146 -2.57 -1.20 12.91
C VAL A 146 -3.05 -1.95 14.15
N LYS A 147 -4.34 -1.80 14.51
CA LYS A 147 -4.95 -2.61 15.57
C LYS A 147 -5.20 -4.03 15.07
N PHE A 148 -5.05 -5.01 15.95
CA PHE A 148 -5.27 -6.42 15.63
C PHE A 148 -6.64 -6.70 15.00
N ALA A 149 -7.72 -6.11 15.53
CA ALA A 149 -9.07 -6.31 14.99
C ALA A 149 -9.20 -5.84 13.53
N ALA A 150 -8.65 -4.66 13.23
CA ALA A 150 -8.65 -4.12 11.87
C ALA A 150 -7.77 -4.96 10.92
N PHE A 151 -6.60 -5.39 11.38
CA PHE A 151 -5.74 -6.28 10.59
C PHE A 151 -6.42 -7.62 10.30
N LYS A 152 -7.13 -8.20 11.27
CA LYS A 152 -7.83 -9.48 11.13
C LYS A 152 -8.94 -9.41 10.08
N GLU A 153 -9.66 -8.29 9.99
CA GLU A 153 -10.66 -8.10 8.94
C GLU A 153 -10.02 -7.91 7.57
N LEU A 154 -8.93 -7.13 7.49
CA LEU A 154 -8.20 -6.94 6.24
C LEU A 154 -7.53 -8.24 5.75
N TRP A 155 -7.08 -9.10 6.66
CA TRP A 155 -6.33 -10.33 6.39
C TRP A 155 -7.00 -11.23 5.36
N LYS A 156 -8.34 -11.31 5.37
CA LYS A 156 -9.13 -12.14 4.43
C LYS A 156 -8.94 -11.71 2.97
N LEU A 157 -8.53 -10.47 2.74
CA LEU A 157 -8.31 -9.88 1.43
C LEU A 157 -6.83 -9.82 1.05
N LEU A 158 -5.93 -9.94 2.03
CA LEU A 158 -4.50 -9.74 1.79
C LEU A 158 -3.93 -10.91 0.96
N PRO A 159 -3.06 -10.62 -0.01
CA PRO A 159 -2.38 -11.65 -0.77
C PRO A 159 -1.39 -12.42 0.12
N SER A 160 -1.06 -13.65 -0.28
CA SER A 160 0.06 -14.39 0.32
C SER A 160 1.39 -13.79 -0.12
N HIS A 161 1.75 -12.64 0.46
CA HIS A 161 2.95 -11.86 0.17
C HIS A 161 3.87 -11.85 1.40
N LEU A 162 5.19 -11.75 1.20
CA LEU A 162 6.16 -11.78 2.30
C LEU A 162 5.91 -10.68 3.34
N ALA A 163 5.63 -9.46 2.88
CA ALA A 163 5.27 -8.32 3.74
C ALA A 163 4.07 -8.64 4.66
N VAL A 164 3.04 -9.28 4.09
CA VAL A 164 1.81 -9.65 4.79
C VAL A 164 2.10 -10.69 5.88
N HIS A 165 2.87 -11.72 5.55
CA HIS A 165 3.26 -12.77 6.50
C HIS A 165 4.15 -12.24 7.64
N LYS A 166 5.07 -11.33 7.32
CA LYS A 166 5.92 -10.66 8.33
C LYS A 166 5.09 -9.86 9.34
N VAL A 167 4.11 -9.08 8.87
CA VAL A 167 3.19 -8.34 9.77
C VAL A 167 2.32 -9.29 10.58
N TRP A 168 1.76 -10.32 9.96
CA TRP A 168 0.94 -11.33 10.66
C TRP A 168 1.68 -12.03 11.77
N TRP A 169 2.97 -12.31 11.57
CA TRP A 169 3.81 -12.95 12.58
C TRP A 169 3.85 -12.19 13.90
N LEU A 170 3.76 -10.85 13.86
CA LEU A 170 3.72 -10.01 15.06
C LEU A 170 2.37 -10.13 15.81
N PHE A 171 1.28 -10.41 15.08
CA PHE A 171 -0.05 -10.62 15.66
C PHE A 171 -0.36 -12.08 16.06
N LYS A 172 0.52 -13.05 15.75
CA LYS A 172 0.22 -14.49 15.85
C LYS A 172 -0.29 -14.93 17.23
N ASN A 173 0.24 -14.34 18.31
CA ASN A 173 -0.13 -14.69 19.68
C ASN A 173 -1.57 -14.26 20.01
N LEU A 174 -2.01 -13.10 19.50
CA LEU A 174 -3.39 -12.61 19.65
C LEU A 174 -4.38 -13.44 18.81
N TRP A 175 -3.90 -13.98 17.69
CA TRP A 175 -4.67 -14.87 16.82
C TRP A 175 -5.11 -16.15 17.53
N SER A 176 -4.18 -16.81 18.20
CA SER A 176 -4.43 -18.07 18.92
C SER A 176 -5.40 -17.88 20.07
N ILE A 177 -5.28 -16.81 20.85
CA ILE A 177 -6.17 -16.51 21.98
C ILE A 177 -7.62 -16.34 21.51
N THR A 178 -7.82 -15.62 20.41
CA THR A 178 -9.18 -15.37 19.89
C THR A 178 -9.87 -16.66 19.43
N MET A 179 -9.13 -17.66 18.95
CA MET A 179 -9.70 -18.97 18.57
C MET A 179 -10.08 -19.84 19.77
N PHE A 180 -9.46 -19.65 20.94
CA PHE A 180 -9.82 -20.36 22.17
C PHE A 180 -11.02 -19.75 22.89
N VAL A 181 -11.26 -18.44 22.74
CA VAL A 181 -12.42 -17.77 23.36
C VAL A 181 -13.72 -18.09 22.62
N ASN A 182 -13.69 -18.20 21.28
CA ASN A 182 -14.88 -18.57 20.48
C ASN A 182 -15.26 -20.06 20.51
N LYS A 183 -14.54 -20.88 21.30
CA LYS A 183 -14.80 -22.33 21.45
C LYS A 183 -15.33 -22.70 22.85
N ARG A 184 -15.63 -21.74 23.71
CA ARG A 184 -16.26 -21.96 25.01
C ARG A 184 -17.69 -21.46 25.03
#